data_AF-A0A9X5X7T1-F1
#
_entry.id   AF-A0A9X5X7T1-F1
#
_cell.length_a   1.000
_cell.length_b   1.000
_cell.length_c   1.000
_cell.angle_alpha   90.00
_cell.angle_beta   90.00
_cell.angle_gamma   90.00
#
_symmetry.space_group_name_H-M   'P 1'
#
loop_
_entity.id
_entity.type
_entity.pdbx_description
1 polymer ?
#
loop_
_entity_poly.entity_id
_entity_poly.type
_entity_poly.pdbx_seq_one_letter_code
_entity_poly.pdbx_strand_id
1 'polypeptide(L)'
;MRSRFEPDRQLTARMVVTMFLLGLVYVAFIAALIVLLKSVVLVVVIAAGLLIAQFWFSDRIALYAMHGRLVSREEQPELHGVIDRLCATADMPMPRV
;
A
#
# COMPACT_ATOMS: atom_id res chain seq x y z
N MET A 1 6.51 -24.24 -5.45
CA MET A 1 7.54 -23.22 -5.69
C MET A 1 8.33 -23.01 -4.41
N ARG A 2 9.61 -23.42 -4.35
CA ARG A 2 10.49 -23.13 -3.21
C ARG A 2 11.16 -21.78 -3.49
N SER A 3 10.80 -20.73 -2.76
CA SER A 3 11.51 -19.45 -2.85
C SER A 3 12.94 -19.64 -2.36
N ARG A 4 13.92 -19.04 -3.05
CA ARG A 4 15.34 -19.00 -2.60
C ARG A 4 15.55 -18.20 -1.30
N PHE A 5 14.51 -17.52 -0.82
CA PHE A 5 14.54 -16.67 0.37
C PHE A 5 14.22 -17.49 1.63
N GLU A 6 15.04 -17.31 2.67
CA GLU A 6 14.78 -17.88 3.99
C GLU A 6 13.54 -17.22 4.63
N PRO A 7 12.69 -17.99 5.34
CA PRO A 7 11.51 -17.44 5.98
C PRO A 7 11.89 -16.52 7.15
N ASP A 8 11.72 -15.21 6.94
CA ASP A 8 11.91 -14.19 7.97
C ASP A 8 10.65 -14.07 8.85
N ARG A 9 10.72 -14.66 10.04
CA ARG A 9 9.64 -14.63 11.04
C ARG A 9 9.40 -13.24 11.61
N GLN A 10 10.44 -12.40 11.73
CA GLN A 10 10.30 -11.06 12.27
C GLN A 10 9.57 -10.15 11.28
N LEU A 11 9.92 -10.23 10.00
CA LEU A 11 9.23 -9.51 8.94
C LEU A 11 7.77 -9.95 8.86
N THR A 12 7.53 -11.26 8.87
CA THR A 12 6.18 -11.83 8.84
C THR A 12 5.34 -11.31 10.01
N ALA A 13 5.89 -11.30 11.23
CA ALA A 13 5.19 -10.78 12.40
C ALA A 13 4.84 -9.29 12.26
N ARG A 14 5.77 -8.46 11.77
CA ARG A 14 5.51 -7.02 11.53
C ARG A 14 4.39 -6.82 10.51
N MET A 15 4.41 -7.54 9.40
CA MET A 15 3.37 -7.46 8.37
C MET A 15 2.00 -7.91 8.89
N VAL A 16 1.94 -8.98 9.69
CA VAL A 16 0.69 -9.45 10.29
C VAL A 16 0.14 -8.41 11.27
N VAL A 17 1.00 -7.84 12.11
CA VAL A 17 0.60 -6.79 13.06
C VAL A 17 0.07 -5.55 12.32
N THR A 18 0.75 -5.08 11.27
CA THR A 18 0.27 -3.91 10.51
C THR A 18 -1.04 -4.19 9.78
N MET A 19 -1.21 -5.38 9.21
CA MET A 19 -2.49 -5.78 8.59
C MET A 19 -3.62 -5.86 9.62
N PHE A 20 -3.35 -6.40 10.81
CA PHE A 20 -4.34 -6.46 11.90
C PHE A 20 -4.75 -5.06 12.38
N LEU A 21 -3.76 -4.20 12.66
CA LEU A 21 -4.02 -2.82 13.10
C LEU A 21 -4.79 -2.02 12.04
N LEU A 22 -4.43 -2.17 10.76
CA LEU A 22 -5.17 -1.53 9.68
C LEU A 22 -6.63 -2.00 9.63
N GLY A 23 -6.87 -3.31 9.72
CA GLY A 23 -8.23 -3.87 9.80
C GLY A 23 -9.02 -3.33 10.99
N LEU A 24 -8.39 -3.22 12.17
CA LEU A 24 -8.99 -2.66 13.37
C LEU A 24 -9.43 -1.20 13.17
N VAL A 25 -8.60 -0.39 12.49
CA VAL A 25 -8.93 1.00 12.16
C VAL A 25 -10.17 1.07 11.26
N TYR A 26 -10.28 0.21 10.24
CA TYR A 26 -11.48 0.17 9.38
C TYR A 26 -12.74 -0.22 10.15
N VAL A 27 -12.66 -1.25 11.00
CA VAL A 27 -13.81 -1.67 11.82
C VAL A 27 -14.25 -0.54 12.75
N ALA A 28 -13.31 0.10 13.44
CA ALA A 28 -13.60 1.24 14.31
C ALA A 28 -14.21 2.41 13.54
N PHE A 29 -13.69 2.73 12.34
CA PHE A 29 -14.20 3.78 11.49
C PHE A 29 -15.65 3.52 11.04
N ILE A 30 -15.95 2.31 10.56
CA ILE A 30 -17.32 1.93 10.16
C ILE A 30 -18.26 1.93 11.37
N ALA A 31 -17.83 1.42 12.52
CA ALA A 31 -18.62 1.45 13.75
C ALA A 31 -18.97 2.89 14.16
N ALA A 32 -17.99 3.80 14.10
CA ALA A 32 -18.21 5.22 14.37
C ALA A 32 -19.22 5.84 13.39
N LEU A 33 -19.12 5.56 12.09
CA LEU A 33 -20.08 6.03 11.11
C LEU A 33 -21.51 5.55 11.41
N ILE A 34 -21.69 4.28 11.78
CA ILE A 34 -23.01 3.73 12.14
C ILE A 34 -23.61 4.46 13.35
N VAL A 35 -22.82 4.68 14.40
CA VAL A 35 -23.28 5.34 15.63
C VAL A 35 -23.64 6.80 15.39
N LEU A 36 -22.84 7.53 14.60
CA LEU A 36 -23.05 8.96 14.36
C LEU A 36 -24.19 9.24 13.36
N LEU A 37 -24.21 8.53 12.22
CA LEU A 37 -25.07 8.89 11.10
C LEU A 37 -26.49 8.30 11.22
N LYS A 38 -26.66 7.22 11.99
CA LYS A 38 -27.94 6.50 12.23
C LYS A 38 -28.72 6.14 10.95
N SER A 39 -28.08 6.20 9.78
CA SER A 39 -28.66 5.92 8.47
C SER A 39 -27.72 5.01 7.68
N VAL A 40 -28.16 3.79 7.42
CA VAL A 40 -27.37 2.78 6.70
C VAL A 40 -27.01 3.26 5.30
N VAL A 41 -27.94 3.93 4.61
CA VAL A 41 -27.71 4.45 3.26
C VAL A 41 -26.58 5.47 3.26
N LEU A 42 -26.57 6.41 4.21
CA LEU A 42 -25.54 7.44 4.30
C LEU A 42 -24.17 6.82 4.62
N VAL A 43 -24.12 5.84 5.53
CA VAL A 43 -22.90 5.10 5.87
C VAL A 43 -22.32 4.40 4.65
N VAL A 44 -23.16 3.68 3.88
CA VAL A 44 -22.72 2.96 2.68
C VAL A 44 -22.20 3.92 1.61
N VAL A 45 -22.90 5.04 1.37
CA VAL A 45 -22.47 6.03 0.38
C VAL A 45 -21.12 6.64 0.74
N ILE A 46 -20.92 7.02 2.02
CA ILE A 46 -19.65 7.60 2.48
C ILE A 46 -18.54 6.56 2.43
N ALA A 47 -18.77 5.34 2.92
CA ALA A 47 -17.79 4.27 2.89
C ALA A 47 -17.37 3.92 1.46
N ALA A 48 -18.33 3.80 0.54
CA ALA A 48 -18.06 3.53 -0.88
C ALA A 48 -17.29 4.70 -1.53
N GLY A 49 -17.70 5.94 -1.28
CA GLY A 49 -17.00 7.12 -1.80
C GLY A 49 -15.56 7.21 -1.32
N LEU A 50 -15.32 6.95 -0.04
CA LEU A 50 -13.97 6.92 0.53
C LEU A 50 -13.14 5.76 -0.01
N LEU A 51 -13.73 4.59 -0.21
CA LEU A 51 -13.03 3.43 -0.79
C LEU A 51 -12.63 3.69 -2.25
N ILE A 52 -13.50 4.31 -3.04
CA ILE A 52 -13.20 4.72 -4.42
C ILE A 52 -12.06 5.74 -4.43
N ALA A 53 -12.15 6.77 -3.58
CA ALA A 53 -11.11 7.78 -3.45
C ALA A 53 -9.77 7.15 -3.04
N GLN A 54 -9.78 6.27 -2.03
CA GLN A 54 -8.59 5.58 -1.58
C GLN A 54 -7.97 4.71 -2.66
N PHE A 55 -8.78 3.99 -3.44
CA PHE A 55 -8.28 3.15 -4.53
C PHE A 55 -7.56 3.99 -5.58
N TRP A 56 -8.16 5.10 -6.01
CA TRP A 56 -7.58 5.97 -7.04
C TRP A 56 -6.35 6.75 -6.57
N PHE A 57 -6.34 7.18 -5.31
CA PHE A 57 -5.25 7.97 -4.74
C PHE A 57 -4.21 7.13 -3.98
N SER A 58 -4.34 5.81 -3.96
CA SER A 58 -3.46 4.90 -3.20
C SER A 58 -1.99 5.12 -3.49
N ASP A 59 -1.58 5.17 -4.76
CA ASP A 59 -0.21 5.44 -5.19
C ASP A 59 0.33 6.76 -4.63
N ARG A 60 -0.50 7.81 -4.66
CA ARG A 60 -0.10 9.14 -4.16
C ARG A 60 0.00 9.17 -2.64
N ILE A 61 -0.94 8.50 -1.96
CA ILE A 61 -0.92 8.38 -0.50
C ILE A 61 0.33 7.61 -0.06
N ALA A 62 0.69 6.53 -0.76
CA ALA A 62 1.88 5.74 -0.48
C ALA A 62 3.17 6.55 -0.69
N LEU A 63 3.29 7.24 -1.84
CA LEU A 63 4.43 8.14 -2.10
C LEU A 63 4.54 9.23 -1.04
N TYR A 64 3.42 9.88 -0.70
CA TYR A 64 3.40 10.93 0.31
C TYR A 64 3.80 10.42 1.70
N ALA A 65 3.27 9.28 2.14
CA ALA A 65 3.59 8.69 3.43
C ALA A 65 5.09 8.34 3.56
N MET A 66 5.71 7.91 2.47
CA MET A 66 7.14 7.59 2.41
C MET A 66 8.03 8.81 2.13
N HIS A 67 7.45 10.01 1.93
CA HIS A 67 8.15 11.18 1.40
C HIS A 67 8.91 10.88 0.08
N GLY A 68 8.36 9.94 -0.70
CA GLY A 68 8.90 9.52 -1.98
C GLY A 68 8.52 10.49 -3.10
N ARG A 69 9.41 10.64 -4.07
CA ARG A 69 9.17 11.35 -5.34
C ARG A 69 9.57 10.44 -6.49
N LEU A 70 8.84 10.55 -7.59
CA LEU A 70 9.19 9.85 -8.82
C LEU A 70 10.46 10.49 -9.41
N VAL A 71 11.43 9.68 -9.79
CA VAL A 71 12.70 10.13 -10.37
C VAL A 71 12.93 9.51 -11.74
N SER A 72 13.28 10.36 -12.71
CA SER A 72 13.64 9.92 -14.05
C SER A 72 15.03 9.26 -14.10
N ARG A 73 15.31 8.52 -15.18
CA ARG A 73 16.64 7.93 -15.43
C ARG A 73 17.75 8.98 -15.53
N GLU A 74 17.40 10.20 -15.96
CA GLU A 74 18.35 11.31 -16.10
C GLU A 74 18.73 11.90 -14.74
N GLU A 75 17.78 11.97 -13.80
CA GLU A 75 18.02 12.48 -12.45
C GLU A 75 18.85 11.52 -11.60
N GLN A 76 18.61 10.21 -11.71
CA GLN A 76 19.27 9.21 -10.88
C GLN A 76 19.61 7.91 -11.64
N PRO A 77 20.61 7.94 -12.55
CA PRO A 77 20.92 6.80 -13.42
C PRO A 77 21.42 5.57 -12.67
N GLU A 78 22.14 5.76 -11.55
CA GLU A 78 22.65 4.65 -10.72
C GLU A 78 21.51 3.84 -10.10
N LEU A 79 20.49 4.51 -9.56
CA LEU A 79 19.33 3.85 -8.93
C LEU A 79 18.57 3.01 -9.96
N HIS A 80 18.29 3.59 -11.13
CA HIS A 80 17.62 2.89 -12.22
C HIS A 80 18.44 1.68 -12.71
N GLY A 81 19.77 1.80 -12.77
CA GLY A 81 20.66 0.70 -13.15
C GLY A 81 20.72 -0.44 -12.12
N VAL A 82 20.61 -0.15 -10.82
CA VAL A 82 20.51 -1.20 -9.78
C VAL A 82 19.18 -1.95 -9.90
N ILE A 83 18.08 -1.21 -10.02
CA ILE A 83 16.74 -1.79 -10.16
C ILE A 83 16.64 -2.66 -11.42
N ASP A 84 17.19 -2.21 -12.56
CA ASP A 84 17.19 -2.96 -13.81
C ASP A 84 17.88 -4.33 -13.68
N ARG A 85 19.04 -4.40 -13.02
CA ARG A 85 19.73 -5.67 -12.76
C ARG A 85 18.93 -6.60 -11.85
N LEU A 86 18.29 -6.06 -10.81
CA LEU A 86 17.44 -6.83 -9.91
C LEU A 86 16.22 -7.39 -10.66
N CYS A 87 15.56 -6.55 -11.46
CA CYS A 87 14.41 -6.94 -12.27
C CYS A 87 14.77 -8.01 -13.31
N ALA A 88 15.93 -7.86 -13.97
CA ALA A 88 16.43 -8.85 -14.92
C ALA A 88 16.76 -10.20 -14.25
N THR A 89 17.27 -10.19 -13.02
CA THR A 89 17.56 -11.42 -12.26
C THR A 89 16.28 -12.10 -11.77
N ALA A 90 15.24 -11.33 -11.47
CA ALA A 90 13.96 -11.82 -10.96
C ALA A 90 12.90 -12.07 -12.06
N ASP A 91 13.24 -11.87 -13.33
CA ASP A 91 12.34 -11.99 -14.49
C ASP A 91 11.04 -11.18 -14.31
N MET A 92 11.17 -9.92 -13.86
CA MET A 92 10.06 -9.03 -13.57
C MET A 92 10.13 -7.72 -14.38
N PRO A 93 8.99 -7.10 -14.74
CA PRO A 93 8.98 -5.82 -15.43
C PRO A 93 9.52 -4.70 -14.55
N MET A 94 10.10 -3.67 -15.18
CA MET A 94 10.66 -2.53 -14.45
C MET A 94 9.55 -1.71 -13.78
N PRO A 95 9.62 -1.47 -12.45
CA PRO A 95 8.63 -0.66 -11.75
C PRO A 95 8.80 0.83 -12.08
N ARG A 96 7.76 1.62 -11.75
CA ARG A 96 7.87 3.08 -11.73
C ARG A 96 8.75 3.49 -10.55
N VAL A 97 9.68 4.43 -10.78
CA VAL A 97 10.67 4.93 -9.81
C VAL A 97 10.62 6.45 -9.80
#